data_AF-A0A934BJZ9-F1
#
_entry.id   AF-A0A934BJZ9-F1
#
_cell.length_a   1.000
_cell.length_b   1.000
_cell.length_c   1.000
_cell.angle_alpha   90.00
_cell.angle_beta   90.00
_cell.angle_gamma   90.00
#
_symmetry.space_group_name_H-M   'P 1'
#
loop_
_entity.id
_entity.type
_entity.pdbx_description
1 polymer ?
#
loop_
_entity_poly.entity_id
_entity_poly.type
_entity_poly.pdbx_seq_one_letter_code
_entity_poly.pdbx_strand_id
1 'polypeptide(L)'
;YNTYIHGITKEDVKDKPQFNELWGEFKPFLDGKIVIAHNASFDIGVLRRLLDEYGIPYPELHYFCTRVLAKKVWPTLNSYRLNMLSAHLGISLKHHDAEEDAVACAEISLRCCDEMGVSRVEDLAMKFGITRGRLAADNSNRPPKRKLSNIHRPT
;
A
#
# COMPACT_ATOMS: atom_id res chain seq x y z
N TYR A 1 14.98 -15.85 2.40
CA TYR A 1 13.67 -15.85 1.71
C TYR A 1 13.27 -14.44 1.27
N ASN A 2 13.29 -13.42 2.13
CA ASN A 2 12.90 -12.05 1.75
C ASN A 2 13.83 -11.40 0.70
N THR A 3 15.15 -11.51 0.88
CA THR A 3 16.17 -10.93 -0.02
C THR A 3 16.12 -11.47 -1.46
N TYR A 4 15.64 -12.70 -1.65
CA TYR A 4 15.47 -13.32 -2.98
C TYR A 4 14.35 -12.66 -3.80
N ILE A 5 13.39 -12.04 -3.11
CA ILE A 5 12.25 -11.39 -3.77
C ILE A 5 12.67 -10.01 -4.26
N HIS A 6 13.23 -9.16 -3.39
CA HIS A 6 13.48 -7.74 -3.70
C HIS A 6 14.96 -7.38 -3.91
N GLY A 7 15.89 -8.32 -3.77
CA GLY A 7 17.32 -8.08 -3.93
C GLY A 7 18.01 -7.34 -2.76
N ILE A 8 17.29 -6.52 -1.98
CA ILE A 8 17.83 -5.84 -0.79
C ILE A 8 18.41 -6.86 0.20
N THR A 9 19.69 -6.72 0.52
CA THR A 9 20.46 -7.56 1.43
C THR A 9 20.58 -6.94 2.81
N LYS A 10 21.13 -7.69 3.78
CA LYS A 10 21.43 -7.12 5.10
C LYS A 10 22.48 -6.01 4.99
N GLU A 11 23.43 -6.19 4.09
CA GLU A 11 24.53 -5.26 3.83
C GLU A 11 24.02 -3.93 3.27
N ASP A 12 22.95 -3.94 2.48
CA ASP A 12 22.33 -2.72 1.93
C ASP A 12 21.67 -1.84 3.00
N VAL A 13 21.24 -2.45 4.12
CA VAL A 13 20.46 -1.78 5.17
C VAL A 13 21.20 -1.61 6.50
N LYS A 14 22.37 -2.25 6.69
CA LYS A 14 23.05 -2.31 7.99
C LYS A 14 23.42 -0.94 8.57
N ASP A 15 23.75 0.02 7.71
CA ASP A 15 24.16 1.39 8.08
C ASP A 15 23.09 2.43 7.69
N LYS A 16 21.87 1.98 7.37
CA LYS A 16 20.78 2.87 6.99
C LYS A 16 19.99 3.32 8.23
N PRO A 17 19.39 4.52 8.18
CA PRO A 17 18.55 5.00 9.27
C PRO A 17 17.38 4.05 9.56
N GLN A 18 16.98 3.99 10.81
CA GLN A 18 15.79 3.28 11.22
C GLN A 18 14.52 4.01 10.79
N PHE A 19 13.40 3.30 10.84
CA PHE A 19 12.10 3.83 10.41
C PHE A 19 11.70 5.12 11.14
N ASN A 20 11.89 5.20 12.46
CA ASN A 20 11.56 6.38 13.25
C ASN A 20 12.41 7.60 12.90
N GLU A 21 13.67 7.38 12.52
CA GLU A 21 14.59 8.46 12.09
C GLU A 21 14.13 9.05 10.75
N LEU A 22 13.58 8.21 9.86
CA LEU A 22 13.08 8.64 8.55
C LEU A 22 11.64 9.14 8.58
N TRP A 23 10.87 8.83 9.62
CA TRP A 23 9.43 9.08 9.63
C TRP A 23 9.08 10.57 9.42
N GLY A 24 9.90 11.48 9.93
CA GLY A 24 9.73 12.92 9.74
C GLY A 24 9.71 13.35 8.27
N GLU A 25 10.49 12.66 7.43
CA GLU A 25 10.56 12.90 5.98
C GLU A 25 9.41 12.21 5.23
N PHE A 26 8.98 11.03 5.70
CA PHE A 26 7.91 10.26 5.05
C PHE A 26 6.50 10.76 5.37
N LYS A 27 6.25 11.21 6.61
CA LYS A 27 4.92 11.63 7.08
C LYS A 27 4.25 12.68 6.17
N PRO A 28 4.95 13.73 5.67
CA PRO A 28 4.34 14.75 4.79
C PRO A 28 3.77 14.21 3.47
N PHE A 29 4.28 13.07 2.96
CA PHE A 29 3.75 12.43 1.76
C PHE A 29 2.45 11.65 2.01
N LEU A 30 2.15 11.35 3.27
CA LEU A 30 1.03 10.50 3.67
C LEU A 30 -0.08 11.30 4.36
N ASP A 31 0.30 12.21 5.26
CA ASP A 31 -0.63 12.90 6.16
C ASP A 31 -1.53 13.92 5.42
N GLY A 32 -2.83 13.81 5.65
CA GLY A 32 -3.88 14.52 4.93
C GLY A 32 -4.05 14.12 3.47
N LYS A 33 -3.37 13.06 2.99
CA LYS A 33 -3.35 12.69 1.56
C LYS A 33 -4.25 11.48 1.25
N ILE A 34 -4.45 11.28 -0.04
CA ILE A 34 -5.00 10.05 -0.60
C ILE A 34 -3.83 9.22 -1.11
N VAL A 35 -3.68 8.02 -0.55
CA VAL A 35 -2.65 7.06 -0.94
C VAL A 35 -3.26 5.99 -1.84
N ILE A 36 -2.57 5.63 -2.90
CA ILE A 36 -2.99 4.57 -3.81
C ILE A 36 -1.94 3.48 -3.73
N ALA A 37 -2.37 2.25 -3.43
CA ALA A 37 -1.49 1.09 -3.36
C ALA A 37 -2.12 -0.14 -4.01
N HIS A 38 -1.29 -1.06 -4.50
CA HIS A 38 -1.76 -2.32 -5.04
C HIS A 38 -1.88 -3.35 -3.92
N ASN A 39 -3.07 -3.93 -3.74
CA ASN A 39 -3.35 -4.75 -2.55
C ASN A 39 -3.14 -3.98 -1.23
N ALA A 40 -3.57 -2.71 -1.21
CA ALA A 40 -3.29 -1.70 -0.17
C ALA A 40 -3.42 -2.14 1.29
N SER A 41 -4.28 -3.12 1.61
CA SER A 41 -4.36 -3.69 2.96
C SER A 41 -3.02 -4.24 3.48
N PHE A 42 -2.15 -4.69 2.57
CA PHE A 42 -0.82 -5.17 2.92
C PHE A 42 0.09 -4.00 3.34
N ASP A 43 0.28 -3.01 2.48
CA ASP A 43 1.17 -1.86 2.73
C ASP A 43 0.71 -1.05 3.95
N ILE A 44 -0.58 -0.76 4.05
CA ILE A 44 -1.15 -0.08 5.21
C ILE A 44 -1.00 -0.93 6.48
N GLY A 45 -1.06 -2.26 6.37
CA GLY A 45 -0.82 -3.18 7.47
C GLY A 45 0.63 -3.15 7.97
N VAL A 46 1.60 -3.07 7.05
CA VAL A 46 3.03 -2.91 7.37
C VAL A 46 3.27 -1.56 8.03
N LEU A 47 2.75 -0.48 7.45
CA LEU A 47 2.88 0.87 8.00
C LEU A 47 2.31 0.95 9.43
N ARG A 48 1.11 0.41 9.68
CA ARG A 48 0.51 0.35 11.02
C ARG A 48 1.42 -0.33 12.03
N ARG A 49 1.99 -1.48 11.68
CA ARG A 49 2.88 -2.24 12.58
C ARG A 49 4.16 -1.49 12.88
N LEU A 50 4.75 -0.83 11.89
CA LEU A 50 5.95 0.00 12.09
C LEU A 50 5.66 1.18 13.02
N LEU A 51 4.53 1.87 12.80
CA LEU A 51 4.12 2.97 13.67
C LEU A 51 3.85 2.49 15.11
N ASP A 52 3.20 1.34 15.27
CA ASP A 52 2.97 0.72 16.58
C ASP A 52 4.29 0.34 17.28
N GLU A 53 5.21 -0.29 16.56
CA GLU A 53 6.51 -0.76 17.07
C GLU A 53 7.35 0.40 17.61
N TYR A 54 7.37 1.52 16.90
CA TYR A 54 8.13 2.71 17.28
C TYR A 54 7.34 3.71 18.16
N GLY A 55 6.09 3.39 18.53
CA GLY A 55 5.25 4.27 19.35
C GLY A 55 4.88 5.59 18.68
N ILE A 56 4.83 5.61 17.35
CA ILE A 56 4.57 6.80 16.54
C ILE A 56 3.06 6.93 16.27
N PRO A 57 2.44 8.11 16.46
CA PRO A 57 1.04 8.32 16.12
C PRO A 57 0.76 8.08 14.64
N TYR A 58 -0.40 7.52 14.34
CA TYR A 58 -0.80 7.31 12.95
C TYR A 58 -1.00 8.66 12.23
N PRO A 59 -0.58 8.77 10.96
CA PRO A 59 -1.01 9.89 10.14
C PRO A 59 -2.51 9.76 9.82
N GLU A 60 -3.14 10.88 9.54
CA GLU A 60 -4.48 10.90 8.96
C GLU A 60 -4.36 10.73 7.45
N LEU A 61 -4.85 9.63 6.89
CA LEU A 61 -4.87 9.45 5.44
C LEU A 61 -6.05 8.60 4.99
N HIS A 62 -6.42 8.80 3.73
CA HIS A 62 -7.31 7.89 3.02
C HIS A 62 -6.54 7.07 2.01
N TYR A 63 -7.03 5.87 1.68
CA TYR A 63 -6.39 5.08 0.65
C TYR A 63 -7.35 4.32 -0.26
N PHE A 64 -6.91 4.08 -1.49
CA PHE A 64 -7.57 3.23 -2.46
C PHE A 64 -6.67 2.06 -2.87
N CYS A 65 -7.31 0.96 -3.26
CA CYS A 65 -6.63 -0.24 -3.70
C CYS A 65 -6.84 -0.44 -5.20
N THR A 66 -5.78 -0.37 -6.00
CA THR A 66 -5.88 -0.53 -7.46
C THR A 66 -6.43 -1.88 -7.87
N ARG A 67 -6.17 -2.93 -7.09
CA ARG A 67 -6.78 -4.25 -7.27
C ARG A 67 -8.30 -4.22 -7.13
N VAL A 68 -8.85 -3.39 -6.23
CA VAL A 68 -10.29 -3.24 -6.05
C VAL A 68 -10.89 -2.38 -7.16
N LEU A 69 -10.22 -1.29 -7.53
CA LEU A 69 -10.62 -0.43 -8.65
C LEU A 69 -10.68 -1.25 -9.95
N ALA A 70 -9.59 -1.94 -10.30
CA ALA A 70 -9.48 -2.73 -11.51
C ALA A 70 -10.55 -3.84 -11.59
N LYS A 71 -10.93 -4.47 -10.47
CA LYS A 71 -12.04 -5.45 -10.42
C LYS A 71 -13.40 -4.87 -10.78
N LYS A 72 -13.61 -3.58 -10.52
CA LYS A 72 -14.86 -2.90 -10.85
C LYS A 72 -14.85 -2.41 -12.30
N VAL A 73 -13.71 -1.93 -12.77
CA VAL A 73 -13.54 -1.43 -14.14
C VAL A 73 -13.48 -2.57 -15.16
N TRP A 74 -12.70 -3.62 -14.91
CA TRP A 74 -12.50 -4.75 -15.82
C TRP A 74 -12.88 -6.09 -15.16
N PRO A 75 -14.18 -6.35 -14.89
CA PRO A 75 -14.63 -7.48 -14.06
C PRO A 75 -14.34 -8.87 -14.65
N THR A 76 -14.04 -8.95 -15.95
CA THR A 76 -13.84 -10.20 -16.70
C THR A 76 -12.39 -10.70 -16.70
N LEU A 77 -11.45 -9.96 -16.09
CA LEU A 77 -10.05 -10.38 -16.04
C LEU A 77 -9.86 -11.60 -15.12
N ASN A 78 -9.06 -12.56 -15.58
CA ASN A 78 -8.75 -13.79 -14.84
C ASN A 78 -7.87 -13.55 -13.59
N SER A 79 -7.12 -12.45 -13.57
CA SER A 79 -6.22 -12.11 -12.47
C SER A 79 -6.06 -10.61 -12.34
N TYR A 80 -5.89 -10.16 -11.10
CA TYR A 80 -5.69 -8.76 -10.73
C TYR A 80 -4.43 -8.60 -9.89
N ARG A 81 -3.43 -9.46 -10.12
CA ARG A 81 -2.07 -9.24 -9.60
C ARG A 81 -1.44 -8.08 -10.37
N LEU A 82 -0.56 -7.32 -9.72
CA LEU A 82 0.06 -6.13 -10.31
C LEU A 82 0.63 -6.43 -11.70
N ASN A 83 1.45 -7.47 -11.81
CA ASN A 83 2.06 -7.88 -13.07
C ASN A 83 1.06 -8.26 -14.17
N MET A 84 -0.07 -8.87 -13.81
CA MET A 84 -1.11 -9.26 -14.77
C MET A 84 -1.89 -8.03 -15.27
N LEU A 85 -2.15 -7.07 -14.37
CA LEU A 85 -2.77 -5.80 -14.76
C LEU A 85 -1.82 -4.96 -15.61
N SER A 86 -0.54 -4.88 -15.23
CA SER A 86 0.47 -4.18 -16.01
C SER A 86 0.59 -4.77 -17.41
N ALA A 87 0.65 -6.10 -17.53
CA ALA A 87 0.68 -6.76 -18.84
C ALA A 87 -0.59 -6.50 -19.66
N HIS A 88 -1.77 -6.56 -19.03
CA HIS A 88 -3.04 -6.26 -19.70
C HIS A 88 -3.10 -4.83 -20.25
N LEU A 89 -2.54 -3.86 -19.52
CA LEU A 89 -2.57 -2.44 -19.84
C LEU A 89 -1.35 -1.97 -20.65
N GLY A 90 -0.42 -2.86 -20.98
CA GLY A 90 0.82 -2.51 -21.69
C GLY A 90 1.79 -1.66 -20.85
N ILE A 91 1.72 -1.74 -19.53
CA ILE A 91 2.58 -1.02 -18.59
C ILE A 91 3.87 -1.83 -18.39
N SER A 92 5.02 -1.20 -18.65
CA SER A 92 6.32 -1.80 -18.35
C SER A 92 6.51 -1.94 -16.85
N LEU A 93 6.97 -3.11 -16.39
CA LEU A 93 7.25 -3.37 -14.99
C LEU A 93 8.55 -4.18 -14.90
N LYS A 94 9.62 -3.59 -14.36
CA LYS A 94 10.76 -4.39 -13.90
C LYS A 94 10.36 -5.08 -12.59
N HIS A 95 10.38 -6.41 -12.60
CA HIS A 95 9.92 -7.19 -11.45
C HIS A 95 10.78 -6.91 -10.21
N HIS A 96 10.11 -6.60 -9.09
CA HIS A 96 10.65 -6.48 -7.74
C HIS A 96 11.43 -5.21 -7.39
N ASP A 97 11.21 -4.13 -8.13
CA ASP A 97 11.59 -2.79 -7.72
C ASP A 97 10.38 -2.06 -7.10
N ALA A 98 10.52 -1.59 -5.86
CA ALA A 98 9.44 -0.93 -5.14
C ALA A 98 9.00 0.38 -5.80
N GLU A 99 9.92 1.09 -6.48
CA GLU A 99 9.59 2.31 -7.21
C GLU A 99 8.76 1.99 -8.45
N GLU A 100 9.16 0.98 -9.23
CA GLU A 100 8.42 0.55 -10.42
C GLU A 100 7.03 0.00 -10.06
N ASP A 101 6.91 -0.72 -8.95
CA ASP A 101 5.62 -1.20 -8.44
C ASP A 101 4.69 -0.02 -8.07
N ALA A 102 5.23 1.04 -7.48
CA ALA A 102 4.48 2.24 -7.14
C ALA A 102 4.06 3.02 -8.40
N VAL A 103 4.94 3.15 -9.40
CA VAL A 103 4.64 3.79 -10.69
C VAL A 103 3.55 3.00 -11.44
N ALA A 104 3.67 1.68 -11.53
CA ALA A 104 2.65 0.84 -12.15
C ALA A 104 1.31 0.93 -11.42
N CYS A 105 1.33 1.02 -10.09
CA CYS A 105 0.12 1.24 -9.30
C CYS A 105 -0.55 2.59 -9.63
N ALA A 106 0.23 3.68 -9.74
CA ALA A 106 -0.29 4.97 -10.15
C ALA A 106 -0.90 4.91 -11.56
N GLU A 107 -0.18 4.34 -12.53
CA GLU A 107 -0.64 4.21 -13.92
C GLU A 107 -1.93 3.38 -14.01
N ILE A 108 -2.04 2.25 -13.31
CA ILE A 108 -3.28 1.46 -13.27
C ILE A 108 -4.47 2.30 -12.77
N SER A 109 -4.26 3.15 -11.76
CA SER A 109 -5.32 4.00 -11.23
C SER A 109 -5.76 5.06 -12.24
N LEU A 110 -4.83 5.64 -13.00
CA LEU A 110 -5.12 6.58 -14.07
C LEU A 110 -5.88 5.89 -15.22
N ARG A 111 -5.45 4.69 -15.64
CA ARG A 111 -6.18 3.89 -16.64
C ARG A 111 -7.60 3.54 -16.21
N CYS A 112 -7.82 3.27 -14.92
CA CYS A 112 -9.16 3.08 -14.38
C CYS A 112 -10.02 4.35 -14.52
N CYS A 113 -9.44 5.52 -14.27
CA CYS A 113 -10.11 6.81 -14.43
C CYS A 113 -10.47 7.07 -15.90
N ASP A 114 -9.50 6.87 -16.81
CA ASP A 114 -9.67 7.06 -18.25
C ASP A 114 -10.77 6.16 -18.83
N GLU A 115 -10.74 4.87 -18.52
CA GLU A 115 -11.74 3.88 -18.96
C GLU A 115 -13.16 4.28 -18.54
N MET A 116 -13.30 4.90 -17.36
CA MET A 116 -14.59 5.28 -16.80
C MET A 116 -15.00 6.72 -17.09
N GLY A 117 -14.15 7.49 -17.78
CA GLY A 117 -14.37 8.89 -18.13
C GLY A 117 -14.42 9.82 -16.92
N VAL A 118 -13.58 9.60 -15.91
CA VAL A 118 -13.51 10.45 -14.71
C VAL A 118 -12.10 10.99 -14.49
N SER A 119 -11.95 12.10 -13.76
CA SER A 119 -10.65 12.73 -13.53
C SER A 119 -10.03 12.44 -12.16
N ARG A 120 -10.80 11.86 -11.23
CA ARG A 120 -10.34 11.55 -9.87
C ARG A 120 -10.71 10.13 -9.46
N VAL A 121 -9.86 9.50 -8.65
CA VAL A 121 -10.11 8.15 -8.12
C VAL A 121 -11.29 8.13 -7.17
N GLU A 122 -11.56 9.24 -6.47
CA GLU A 122 -12.75 9.39 -5.63
C GLU A 122 -14.05 9.31 -6.46
N ASP A 123 -14.02 9.76 -7.72
CA ASP A 123 -15.18 9.68 -8.60
C ASP A 123 -15.45 8.23 -9.03
N LEU A 124 -14.40 7.43 -9.24
CA LEU A 124 -14.54 5.97 -9.39
C LEU A 124 -15.19 5.35 -8.15
N ALA A 125 -14.76 5.79 -6.98
CA ALA A 125 -15.26 5.26 -5.73
C ALA A 125 -16.76 5.57 -5.54
N MET A 126 -17.18 6.79 -5.85
CA MET A 126 -18.59 7.17 -5.83
C MET A 126 -19.39 6.38 -6.87
N LYS A 127 -18.90 6.28 -8.11
CA LYS A 127 -19.56 5.59 -9.21
C LYS A 127 -19.80 4.10 -8.94
N PHE A 128 -18.85 3.44 -8.28
CA PHE A 128 -18.90 2.00 -8.00
C PHE A 128 -19.28 1.64 -6.55
N GLY A 129 -19.59 2.64 -5.71
CA GLY A 129 -19.86 2.43 -4.29
C GLY A 129 -18.68 1.81 -3.53
N ILE A 130 -17.45 2.15 -3.89
CA ILE A 130 -16.23 1.66 -3.24
C ILE A 130 -15.97 2.50 -2.00
N THR A 131 -15.89 1.86 -0.83
CA THR A 131 -15.46 2.54 0.40
C THR A 131 -13.95 2.73 0.37
N ARG A 132 -13.49 3.98 0.52
CA ARG A 132 -12.08 4.30 0.73
C ARG A 132 -11.61 3.81 2.10
N GLY A 133 -10.39 3.30 2.17
CA GLY A 133 -9.76 2.99 3.44
C GLY A 133 -9.38 4.25 4.20
N ARG A 134 -9.28 4.15 5.53
CA ARG A 134 -8.81 5.23 6.41
C ARG A 134 -7.78 4.70 7.41
N LEU A 135 -6.70 5.46 7.57
CA LEU A 135 -5.76 5.34 8.67
C LEU A 135 -5.80 6.68 9.42
N ALA A 136 -5.94 6.61 10.73
CA ALA A 136 -6.21 7.76 11.58
C ALA A 136 -5.70 7.51 12.99
N ALA A 137 -5.35 8.57 13.71
CA ALA A 137 -4.87 8.50 15.09
C ALA A 137 -5.97 8.06 16.08
N ASP A 138 -7.25 8.19 15.68
CA ASP A 138 -8.35 7.68 16.48
C ASP A 138 -8.38 6.14 16.50
N ASN A 139 -8.69 5.57 17.66
CA ASN A 139 -8.72 4.11 17.90
C ASN A 139 -9.83 3.37 17.13
N SER A 140 -10.48 4.00 16.14
CA SER A 140 -11.68 3.48 15.46
C SER A 140 -11.40 2.32 14.50
N ASN A 141 -10.13 1.97 14.26
CA ASN A 141 -9.76 0.96 13.26
C ASN A 141 -8.62 0.02 13.69
N ARG A 142 -8.59 -0.38 14.97
CA ARG A 142 -7.72 -1.49 15.42
C ARG A 142 -8.29 -2.83 14.96
N PRO A 143 -7.55 -3.66 14.20
CA PRO A 143 -7.86 -5.09 14.16
C PRO A 143 -7.68 -5.68 15.57
N PRO A 144 -8.40 -6.75 15.95
CA PRO A 144 -8.38 -7.30 17.30
C PRO A 144 -6.93 -7.59 17.73
N LYS A 145 -6.53 -7.06 18.89
CA LYS A 145 -5.20 -7.29 19.47
C LYS A 145 -4.99 -8.79 19.55
N ARG A 146 -4.03 -9.32 18.77
CA ARG A 146 -3.56 -10.69 18.95
C ARG A 146 -2.85 -10.71 20.30
N LYS A 147 -3.33 -11.52 21.26
CA LYS A 147 -2.62 -11.74 22.53
C LYS A 147 -1.20 -12.19 22.18
N LEU A 148 -0.20 -11.38 22.54
CA LEU A 148 1.18 -11.84 22.59
C LEU A 148 1.22 -12.90 23.68
N SER A 149 1.17 -14.17 23.29
CA SER A 149 1.53 -15.27 24.17
C SER A 149 3.02 -15.11 24.49
N ASN A 150 3.34 -14.99 25.78
CA ASN A 150 4.69 -14.93 26.32
C ASN A 150 5.58 -16.01 25.69
N ILE A 151 6.48 -15.62 24.80
CA ILE A 151 7.58 -16.49 24.37
C ILE A 151 8.69 -16.28 25.39
N HIS A 152 8.77 -17.23 26.30
CA HIS A 152 9.89 -17.45 27.20
C HIS A 152 11.16 -17.64 26.35
N ARG A 153 12.16 -16.75 26.52
CA ARG A 153 13.52 -17.01 26.03
C ARG A 153 14.20 -17.95 27.03
N PRO A 154 14.71 -19.12 26.63
CA PRO A 154 15.71 -19.80 27.41
C PRO A 154 17.07 -19.11 27.21
N THR A 155 17.80 -19.04 28.31
CA THR A 155 19.22 -18.65 28.45
C THR A 155 20.16 -19.50 27.62
#